data_AF-A0A7V8NVS4-F1
#
_entry.id   AF-A0A7V8NVS4-F1
#
_cell.length_a   1.000
_cell.length_b   1.000
_cell.length_c   1.000
_cell.angle_alpha   90.00
_cell.angle_beta   90.00
_cell.angle_gamma   90.00
#
_symmetry.space_group_name_H-M   'P 1'
#
loop_
_entity.id
_entity.type
_entity.pdbx_description
1 polymer ?
#
loop_
_entity_poly.entity_id
_entity_poly.type
_entity_poly.pdbx_seq_one_letter_code
_entity_poly.pdbx_strand_id
1 'polypeptide(L)'
;MGHDEAFRTGLAALLGLLAALGNLLGGYFVVRKHWPRQYLQYFLALGAGYMLAVGFVEVIPESVRLSGESALLFVLIGFFLVHLFEHTIAPHFHFGEETHHEEFSGIHAGKTVLLGMTIHTFFDGVAIAAGFLVSTWLGLVLFVAVFLHKLPEGFTIASVALASGRGKRNAILGAGLLG
;
A
#
# COMPACT_ATOMS: atom_id res chain seq x y z
N MET A 1 16.16 1.44 28.97
CA MET A 1 16.35 1.17 27.53
C MET A 1 15.38 0.13 26.99
N GLY A 2 15.15 -1.03 27.63
CA GLY A 2 14.24 -2.06 27.07
C GLY A 2 12.72 -1.76 27.08
N HIS A 3 12.21 -0.94 28.01
CA HIS A 3 10.76 -0.67 28.10
C HIS A 3 10.23 0.20 26.95
N ASP A 4 11.00 1.21 26.51
CA ASP A 4 10.58 2.11 25.43
C ASP A 4 10.63 1.41 24.06
N GLU A 5 11.59 0.52 23.85
CA GLU A 5 11.68 -0.30 22.63
C GLU A 5 10.54 -1.33 22.57
N ALA A 6 10.24 -2.01 23.68
CA ALA A 6 9.11 -2.94 23.76
C ALA A 6 7.77 -2.23 23.51
N PHE A 7 7.61 -1.00 24.02
CA PHE A 7 6.43 -0.18 23.76
C PHE A 7 6.32 0.20 22.28
N ARG A 8 7.41 0.69 21.66
CA ARG A 8 7.42 1.12 20.25
C ARG A 8 7.18 -0.04 19.29
N THR A 9 7.75 -1.21 19.57
CA THR A 9 7.51 -2.42 18.78
C THR A 9 6.08 -2.94 18.92
N GLY A 10 5.53 -2.95 20.14
CA GLY A 10 4.11 -3.27 20.37
C GLY A 10 3.17 -2.30 19.65
N LEU A 11 3.48 -1.01 19.69
CA LEU A 11 2.72 0.02 18.97
C LEU A 11 2.81 -0.14 17.45
N ALA A 12 4.01 -0.42 16.92
CA ALA A 12 4.20 -0.68 15.50
C ALA A 12 3.38 -1.88 15.01
N ALA A 13 3.36 -2.98 15.77
CA ALA A 13 2.57 -4.16 15.45
C ALA A 13 1.06 -3.85 15.47
N LEU A 14 0.59 -3.13 16.50
CA LEU A 14 -0.82 -2.73 16.61
C LEU A 14 -1.23 -1.83 15.43
N LEU A 15 -0.42 -0.81 15.12
CA LEU A 15 -0.73 0.12 14.04
C LEU A 15 -0.60 -0.53 12.65
N GLY A 16 0.32 -1.48 12.48
CA GLY A 16 0.39 -2.32 11.27
C GLY A 16 -0.90 -3.13 11.08
N LEU A 17 -1.43 -3.75 12.15
CA LEU A 17 -2.72 -4.43 12.10
C LEU A 17 -3.88 -3.47 11.81
N LEU A 18 -3.86 -2.25 12.36
CA LEU A 18 -4.88 -1.24 12.02
C LEU A 18 -4.77 -0.77 10.56
N ALA A 19 -3.56 -0.68 10.00
CA ALA A 19 -3.34 -0.40 8.60
C ALA A 19 -3.92 -1.51 7.70
N ALA A 20 -3.71 -2.77 8.07
CA ALA A 20 -4.33 -3.93 7.41
C ALA A 20 -5.86 -3.85 7.38
N LEU A 21 -6.49 -3.41 8.49
CA LEU A 21 -7.93 -3.16 8.53
C LEU A 21 -8.39 -2.08 7.54
N GLY A 22 -7.53 -1.13 7.18
CA GLY A 22 -7.80 -0.13 6.14
C GLY A 22 -8.17 -0.78 4.80
N ASN A 23 -7.48 -1.87 4.41
CA ASN A 23 -7.77 -2.59 3.18
C ASN A 23 -9.15 -3.26 3.22
N LEU A 24 -9.47 -3.88 4.36
CA LEU A 24 -10.80 -4.48 4.61
C LEU A 24 -11.92 -3.43 4.59
N LEU A 25 -11.70 -2.27 5.20
CA LEU A 25 -12.66 -1.17 5.19
C LEU A 25 -12.90 -0.66 3.76
N GLY A 26 -11.84 -0.44 3.00
CA GLY A 26 -11.91 -0.06 1.58
C GLY A 26 -12.73 -1.06 0.75
N GLY A 27 -12.41 -2.35 0.88
CA GLY A 27 -13.13 -3.42 0.18
C GLY A 27 -14.59 -3.57 0.62
N TYR A 28 -14.87 -3.41 1.91
CA TYR A 28 -16.22 -3.45 2.45
C TYR A 28 -17.10 -2.31 1.89
N PHE A 29 -16.54 -1.09 1.80
CA PHE A 29 -17.26 0.06 1.26
C PHE A 29 -17.72 -0.18 -0.19
N VAL A 30 -16.88 -0.80 -1.03
CA VAL A 30 -17.22 -1.18 -2.42
C VAL A 30 -18.39 -2.15 -2.47
N VAL A 31 -18.38 -3.17 -1.62
CA VAL A 31 -19.37 -4.27 -1.68
C VAL A 31 -20.77 -3.83 -1.24
N ARG A 32 -20.85 -2.83 -0.36
CA ARG A 32 -22.10 -2.36 0.24
C ARG A 32 -22.82 -1.29 -0.57
N LYS A 33 -22.10 -0.45 -1.32
CA LYS A 33 -22.69 0.70 -2.03
C LYS A 33 -21.98 0.93 -3.35
N HIS A 34 -22.73 1.35 -4.36
CA HIS A 34 -22.14 1.89 -5.59
C HIS A 34 -21.57 3.28 -5.28
N TRP A 35 -20.25 3.39 -5.25
CA TRP A 35 -19.56 4.65 -5.04
C TRP A 35 -19.28 5.32 -6.40
N PRO A 36 -19.55 6.62 -6.54
CA PRO A 36 -19.12 7.37 -7.71
C PRO A 36 -17.59 7.36 -7.84
N ARG A 37 -17.08 7.13 -9.06
CA ARG A 37 -15.64 7.05 -9.35
C ARG A 37 -14.84 8.27 -8.85
N GLN A 38 -15.44 9.47 -8.86
CA GLN A 38 -14.82 10.70 -8.36
C GLN A 38 -14.33 10.61 -6.90
N TYR A 39 -15.08 9.93 -6.02
CA TYR A 39 -14.67 9.82 -4.62
C TYR A 39 -13.42 8.97 -4.46
N LEU A 40 -13.34 7.88 -5.23
CA LEU A 40 -12.14 7.05 -5.26
C LEU A 40 -10.93 7.85 -5.75
N GLN A 41 -11.09 8.63 -6.82
CA GLN A 41 -10.02 9.49 -7.33
C GLN A 41 -9.53 10.49 -6.28
N TYR A 42 -10.44 11.10 -5.50
CA TYR A 42 -10.05 11.98 -4.41
C TYR A 42 -9.32 11.25 -3.28
N PHE A 43 -9.79 10.07 -2.86
CA PHE A 43 -9.10 9.28 -1.83
C PHE A 43 -7.73 8.78 -2.31
N LEU A 44 -7.61 8.35 -3.57
CA LEU A 44 -6.33 8.00 -4.20
C LEU A 44 -5.39 9.20 -4.22
N ALA A 45 -5.85 10.36 -4.69
CA ALA A 45 -5.05 11.58 -4.76
C ALA A 45 -4.59 12.04 -3.36
N LEU A 46 -5.48 11.94 -2.36
CA LEU A 46 -5.16 12.28 -0.97
C LEU A 46 -4.09 11.32 -0.41
N GLY A 47 -4.29 10.01 -0.54
CA GLY A 47 -3.35 9.00 -0.06
C GLY A 47 -1.99 9.12 -0.74
N ALA A 48 -1.96 9.17 -2.07
CA ALA A 48 -0.72 9.30 -2.84
C ALA A 48 0.00 10.62 -2.55
N GLY A 49 -0.73 11.74 -2.48
CA GLY A 49 -0.17 13.04 -2.14
C GLY A 49 0.45 13.06 -0.74
N TYR A 50 -0.22 12.48 0.26
CA TYR A 50 0.31 12.38 1.61
C TYR A 50 1.54 11.44 1.67
N MET A 51 1.52 10.29 1.00
CA MET A 51 2.68 9.40 0.93
C MET A 51 3.90 10.07 0.30
N LEU A 52 3.70 10.82 -0.80
CA LEU A 52 4.78 11.60 -1.41
C LEU A 52 5.31 12.66 -0.45
N ALA A 53 4.42 13.40 0.22
CA ALA A 53 4.81 14.40 1.20
C ALA A 53 5.66 13.78 2.33
N VAL A 54 5.22 12.67 2.91
CA VAL A 54 5.98 11.96 3.97
C VAL A 54 7.33 11.44 3.43
N GLY A 55 7.36 10.88 2.22
CA GLY A 55 8.59 10.44 1.58
C GLY A 55 9.63 11.55 1.46
N PHE A 56 9.23 12.70 0.91
CA PHE A 56 10.15 13.83 0.66
C PHE A 56 10.46 14.69 1.87
N VAL A 57 9.50 14.89 2.78
CA VAL A 57 9.63 15.85 3.89
C VAL A 57 10.13 15.17 5.17
N GLU A 58 9.79 13.90 5.39
CA GLU A 58 10.13 13.19 6.63
C GLU A 58 11.17 12.09 6.37
N VAL A 59 10.88 11.15 5.47
CA VAL A 59 11.70 9.93 5.29
C VAL A 59 13.07 10.23 4.70
N ILE A 60 13.14 10.93 3.56
CA ILE A 60 14.43 11.24 2.91
C ILE A 60 15.31 12.12 3.82
N PRO A 61 14.82 13.24 4.39
CA PRO A 61 15.64 14.07 5.27
C PRO A 61 16.10 13.34 6.53
N GLU A 62 15.24 12.51 7.15
CA GLU A 62 15.65 11.69 8.31
C GLU A 62 16.70 10.65 7.93
N SER A 63 16.55 10.00 6.77
CA SER A 63 17.55 9.04 6.29
C SER A 63 18.92 9.69 6.11
N VAL A 64 18.96 10.90 5.54
CA VAL A 64 20.20 11.69 5.39
C VAL A 64 20.77 12.12 6.75
N ARG A 65 19.92 12.46 7.74
CA ARG A 65 20.39 12.75 9.11
C ARG A 65 21.07 11.54 9.76
N LEU A 66 20.54 10.33 9.54
CA LEU A 66 21.04 9.11 10.16
C LEU A 66 22.32 8.55 9.49
N SER A 67 22.39 8.61 8.16
CA SER A 67 23.43 7.92 7.37
C SER A 67 24.23 8.84 6.43
N GLY A 68 24.04 10.16 6.53
CA GLY A 68 24.64 11.15 5.62
C GLY A 68 24.17 11.01 4.17
N GLU A 69 24.95 11.53 3.23
CA GLU A 69 24.60 11.50 1.80
C GLU A 69 24.47 10.08 1.23
N SER A 70 25.10 9.08 1.87
CA SER A 70 24.97 7.67 1.48
C SER A 70 23.52 7.16 1.54
N ALA A 71 22.66 7.79 2.34
CA ALA A 71 21.23 7.52 2.39
C ALA A 71 20.55 7.65 1.03
N LEU A 72 20.97 8.61 0.20
CA LEU A 72 20.40 8.86 -1.12
C LEU A 72 20.67 7.70 -2.08
N LEU A 73 21.80 7.00 -1.91
CA LEU A 73 22.09 5.79 -2.67
C LEU A 73 21.10 4.67 -2.32
N PHE A 74 20.75 4.50 -1.04
CA PHE A 74 19.75 3.52 -0.63
C PHE A 74 18.35 3.86 -1.13
N VAL A 75 17.97 5.15 -1.15
CA VAL A 75 16.72 5.62 -1.76
C VAL A 75 16.70 5.27 -3.25
N LEU A 76 17.80 5.54 -3.97
CA LEU A 76 17.93 5.24 -5.40
C LEU A 76 17.88 3.73 -5.68
N ILE A 77 18.56 2.92 -4.87
CA ILE A 77 18.50 1.45 -4.95
C ILE A 77 17.07 0.98 -4.72
N GLY A 78 16.39 1.48 -3.68
CA GLY A 78 14.99 1.15 -3.40
C GLY A 78 14.07 1.49 -4.57
N PHE A 79 14.23 2.68 -5.16
CA PHE A 79 13.48 3.10 -6.34
C PHE A 79 13.72 2.14 -7.52
N PHE A 80 14.97 1.80 -7.83
CA PHE A 80 15.28 0.89 -8.93
C PHE A 80 14.80 -0.54 -8.68
N LEU A 81 14.80 -1.01 -7.43
CA LEU A 81 14.25 -2.32 -7.09
C LEU A 81 12.73 -2.38 -7.32
N VAL A 82 12.01 -1.35 -6.88
CA VAL A 82 10.55 -1.25 -7.14
C VAL A 82 10.30 -1.11 -8.63
N HIS A 83 11.05 -0.26 -9.33
CA HIS A 83 10.92 -0.07 -10.78
C HIS A 83 11.19 -1.36 -11.56
N LEU A 84 12.24 -2.11 -11.19
CA LEU A 84 12.55 -3.40 -11.80
C LEU A 84 11.42 -4.41 -11.56
N PHE A 85 10.88 -4.44 -10.34
CA PHE A 85 9.76 -5.32 -10.00
C PHE A 85 8.51 -4.98 -10.83
N GLU A 86 8.14 -3.70 -10.87
CA GLU A 86 6.99 -3.22 -11.64
C GLU A 86 7.16 -3.53 -13.14
N HIS A 87 8.31 -3.22 -13.72
CA HIS A 87 8.53 -3.37 -15.15
C HIS A 87 8.77 -4.84 -15.59
N THR A 88 9.41 -5.66 -14.76
CA THR A 88 9.83 -7.03 -15.15
C THR A 88 8.81 -8.09 -14.73
N ILE A 89 8.25 -7.96 -13.52
CA ILE A 89 7.40 -9.00 -12.92
C ILE A 89 5.91 -8.66 -13.12
N ALA A 90 5.56 -7.38 -13.21
CA ALA A 90 4.19 -6.91 -13.41
C ALA A 90 3.99 -6.03 -14.68
N PRO A 91 4.47 -6.43 -15.88
CA PRO A 91 4.52 -5.56 -17.07
C PRO A 91 3.15 -5.12 -17.63
N HIS A 92 2.02 -5.56 -17.08
CA HIS A 92 0.67 -5.25 -17.56
C HIS A 92 -0.24 -4.73 -16.44
N PHE A 93 0.10 -3.53 -15.94
CA PHE A 93 -0.74 -2.76 -15.03
C PHE A 93 -1.07 -1.40 -15.68
N HIS A 94 -2.11 -1.34 -16.50
CA HIS A 94 -2.71 -0.07 -16.86
C HIS A 94 -3.73 0.31 -15.77
N PHE A 95 -3.32 1.20 -14.86
CA PHE A 95 -4.25 1.87 -13.96
C PHE A 95 -5.10 2.86 -14.77
N GLY A 96 -6.24 2.39 -15.25
CA GLY A 96 -7.23 3.21 -15.95
C GLY A 96 -7.55 2.69 -17.34
N GLU A 97 -8.77 2.19 -17.49
CA GLU A 97 -9.48 2.10 -18.78
C GLU A 97 -8.94 1.07 -19.79
N GLU A 98 -8.80 -0.19 -19.37
CA GLU A 98 -8.73 -1.30 -20.32
C GLU A 98 -10.12 -1.57 -20.91
N THR A 99 -10.39 -1.01 -22.10
CA THR A 99 -11.64 -1.18 -22.86
C THR A 99 -11.66 -2.45 -23.72
N HIS A 100 -10.66 -3.33 -23.60
CA HIS A 100 -10.56 -4.56 -24.38
C HIS A 100 -11.11 -5.76 -23.61
N HIS A 101 -12.31 -6.20 -23.99
CA HIS A 101 -13.01 -7.34 -23.39
C HIS A 101 -12.32 -8.71 -23.59
N GLU A 102 -11.24 -8.79 -24.38
CA GLU A 102 -10.63 -10.07 -24.76
C GLU A 102 -9.23 -10.33 -24.18
N GLU A 103 -8.55 -9.33 -23.60
CA GLU A 103 -7.19 -9.50 -23.05
C GLU A 103 -7.17 -9.69 -21.52
N PHE A 104 -8.31 -9.93 -20.89
CA PHE A 104 -8.36 -10.56 -19.56
C PHE A 104 -8.28 -12.09 -19.69
N SER A 105 -7.48 -12.58 -20.62
CA SER A 105 -7.21 -14.01 -20.78
C SER A 105 -6.14 -14.44 -19.77
N GLY A 106 -6.59 -14.85 -18.59
CA GLY A 106 -5.83 -15.81 -17.80
C GLY A 106 -5.81 -15.57 -16.31
N ILE A 107 -6.11 -16.64 -15.61
CA ILE A 107 -5.78 -16.90 -14.19
C ILE A 107 -4.36 -16.40 -13.80
N HIS A 108 -3.43 -16.29 -14.75
CA HIS A 108 -2.08 -15.75 -14.59
C HIS A 108 -2.05 -14.25 -14.24
N ALA A 109 -2.83 -13.39 -14.91
CA ALA A 109 -2.86 -11.96 -14.61
C ALA A 109 -3.32 -11.69 -13.17
N GLY A 110 -4.34 -12.40 -12.69
CA GLY A 110 -4.82 -12.28 -11.30
C GLY A 110 -3.82 -12.78 -10.25
N LYS A 111 -3.00 -13.78 -10.57
CA LYS A 111 -1.97 -14.30 -9.66
C LYS A 111 -0.78 -13.35 -9.56
N THR A 112 -0.34 -12.77 -10.68
CA THR A 112 0.74 -11.78 -10.71
C THR A 112 0.34 -10.51 -9.96
N VAL A 113 -0.90 -10.05 -10.13
CA VAL A 113 -1.47 -8.92 -9.36
C VAL A 113 -1.45 -9.23 -7.87
N LEU A 114 -1.94 -10.40 -7.45
CA LEU A 114 -1.95 -10.78 -6.03
C LEU A 114 -0.52 -10.81 -5.47
N LEU A 115 0.43 -11.39 -6.19
CA LEU A 115 1.84 -11.44 -5.77
C LEU A 115 2.45 -10.04 -5.64
N GLY A 116 2.24 -9.17 -6.63
CA GLY A 116 2.75 -7.80 -6.61
C GLY A 116 2.17 -6.98 -5.45
N MET A 117 0.86 -7.09 -5.22
CA MET A 117 0.21 -6.42 -4.10
C MET A 117 0.64 -6.98 -2.74
N THR A 118 0.91 -8.28 -2.62
CA THR A 118 1.46 -8.86 -1.38
C THR A 118 2.82 -8.24 -1.05
N ILE A 119 3.70 -8.11 -2.05
CA ILE A 119 5.01 -7.49 -1.88
C ILE A 119 4.86 -6.00 -1.53
N HIS A 120 3.94 -5.29 -2.19
CA HIS A 120 3.64 -3.89 -1.90
C HIS A 120 3.19 -3.69 -0.44
N THR A 121 2.16 -4.41 0.00
CA THR A 121 1.67 -4.38 1.40
C THR A 121 2.75 -4.74 2.41
N PHE A 122 3.63 -5.68 2.07
CA PHE A 122 4.73 -6.05 2.95
C PHE A 122 5.64 -4.85 3.22
N PHE A 123 6.01 -4.09 2.18
CA PHE A 123 6.85 -2.91 2.34
C PHE A 123 6.16 -1.76 3.09
N ASP A 124 4.83 -1.66 3.06
CA ASP A 124 4.11 -0.71 3.91
C ASP A 124 4.26 -1.03 5.40
N GLY A 125 4.17 -2.32 5.76
CA GLY A 125 4.43 -2.80 7.11
C GLY A 125 5.88 -2.53 7.54
N VAL A 126 6.84 -2.80 6.65
CA VAL A 126 8.26 -2.49 6.89
C VAL A 126 8.46 -0.99 7.12
N ALA A 127 7.80 -0.12 6.34
CA ALA A 127 7.91 1.32 6.51
C ALA A 127 7.41 1.79 7.88
N ILE A 128 6.23 1.32 8.33
CA ILE A 128 5.70 1.64 9.67
C ILE A 128 6.68 1.17 10.75
N ALA A 129 7.14 -0.08 10.67
CA ALA A 129 8.05 -0.65 11.65
C ALA A 129 9.39 0.11 11.70
N ALA A 130 9.99 0.40 10.54
CA ALA A 130 11.22 1.18 10.42
C ALA A 130 11.06 2.60 10.98
N GLY A 131 9.92 3.25 10.71
CA GLY A 131 9.57 4.53 11.31
C GLY A 131 9.61 4.48 12.83
N PHE A 132 8.95 3.49 13.42
CA PHE A 132 8.95 3.27 14.87
C PHE A 132 10.29 2.82 15.44
N LEU A 133 11.23 2.29 14.66
CA LEU A 133 12.61 2.05 15.09
C LEU A 133 13.40 3.37 15.17
N VAL A 134 13.11 4.33 14.30
CA VAL A 134 13.75 5.66 14.29
C VAL A 134 13.13 6.57 15.35
N SER A 135 11.84 6.90 15.25
CA SER A 135 11.12 7.71 16.26
C SER A 135 9.62 7.45 16.29
N THR A 136 8.97 7.70 17.43
CA THR A 136 7.50 7.59 17.56
C THR A 136 6.78 8.52 16.57
N TRP A 137 7.29 9.73 16.35
CA TRP A 137 6.72 10.69 15.40
C TRP A 137 6.75 10.14 13.98
N LEU A 138 7.92 9.70 13.51
CA LEU A 138 8.07 9.18 12.15
C LEU A 138 7.20 7.93 11.94
N GLY A 139 7.14 7.03 12.92
CA GLY A 139 6.25 5.88 12.90
C GLY A 139 4.77 6.25 12.78
N LEU A 140 4.30 7.26 13.53
CA LEU A 140 2.91 7.73 13.45
C LEU A 140 2.59 8.39 12.10
N VAL A 141 3.49 9.23 11.59
CA VAL A 141 3.30 9.91 10.30
C VAL A 141 3.28 8.89 9.15
N LEU A 142 4.16 7.89 9.18
CA LEU A 142 4.15 6.77 8.23
C LEU A 142 2.91 5.90 8.37
N PHE A 143 2.45 5.60 9.59
CA PHE A 143 1.19 4.89 9.79
C PHE A 143 0.01 5.63 9.14
N VAL A 144 -0.11 6.95 9.34
CA VAL A 144 -1.18 7.74 8.70
C VAL A 144 -1.04 7.69 7.18
N ALA A 145 0.18 7.77 6.65
CA ALA A 145 0.43 7.66 5.20
C ALA A 145 -0.04 6.31 4.66
N VAL A 146 0.31 5.24 5.37
CA VAL A 146 -0.03 3.89 4.99
C VAL A 146 -1.54 3.69 5.07
N PHE A 147 -2.15 4.01 6.21
CA PHE A 147 -3.57 3.85 6.44
C PHE A 147 -4.42 4.59 5.39
N LEU A 148 -4.03 5.82 5.03
CA LEU A 148 -4.76 6.62 4.05
C LEU A 148 -4.71 6.02 2.63
N HIS A 149 -3.64 5.36 2.22
CA HIS A 149 -3.59 4.71 0.90
C HIS A 149 -4.18 3.29 0.90
N LYS A 150 -4.24 2.60 2.05
CA LYS A 150 -4.86 1.27 2.18
C LYS A 150 -6.36 1.27 1.91
N LEU A 151 -7.06 2.36 2.25
CA LEU A 151 -8.48 2.51 1.94
C LEU A 151 -8.76 2.48 0.42
N PRO A 152 -8.12 3.34 -0.42
CA PRO A 152 -8.19 3.26 -1.87
C PRO A 152 -7.73 1.92 -2.47
N GLU A 153 -6.69 1.32 -1.89
CA GLU A 153 -6.14 0.05 -2.37
C GLU A 153 -7.16 -1.09 -2.23
N GLY A 154 -7.74 -1.23 -1.03
CA GLY A 154 -8.77 -2.22 -0.74
C GLY A 154 -10.01 -2.02 -1.60
N PHE A 155 -10.36 -0.76 -1.88
CA PHE A 155 -11.42 -0.44 -2.83
C PHE A 155 -11.09 -0.98 -4.24
N THR A 156 -9.86 -0.77 -4.70
CA THR A 156 -9.42 -1.17 -6.05
C THR A 156 -9.44 -2.69 -6.20
N ILE A 157 -8.85 -3.43 -5.26
CA ILE A 157 -8.81 -4.90 -5.27
C ILE A 157 -10.24 -5.49 -5.28
N ALA A 158 -11.12 -4.97 -4.41
CA ALA A 158 -12.50 -5.44 -4.35
C ALA A 158 -13.27 -5.13 -5.64
N SER A 159 -13.05 -3.96 -6.23
CA SER A 159 -13.68 -3.56 -7.50
C SER A 159 -13.25 -4.44 -8.67
N VAL A 160 -11.95 -4.74 -8.77
CA VAL A 160 -11.42 -5.67 -9.78
C VAL A 160 -11.99 -7.07 -9.59
N ALA A 161 -12.03 -7.58 -8.35
CA ALA A 161 -12.61 -8.90 -8.07
C ALA A 161 -14.09 -8.99 -8.47
N LEU A 162 -14.89 -7.94 -8.21
CA LEU A 162 -16.29 -7.87 -8.63
C LEU A 162 -16.42 -7.78 -10.16
N ALA A 163 -15.60 -6.95 -10.82
CA ALA A 163 -15.59 -6.80 -12.26
C ALA A 163 -15.18 -8.09 -12.99
N SER A 164 -14.27 -8.88 -12.40
CA SER A 164 -13.90 -10.22 -12.88
C SER A 164 -14.93 -11.32 -12.56
N GLY A 165 -16.12 -10.98 -12.05
CA GLY A 165 -17.18 -11.95 -11.75
C GLY A 165 -16.94 -12.83 -10.51
N ARG A 166 -15.91 -12.55 -9.68
CA ARG A 166 -15.54 -13.40 -8.53
C ARG A 166 -16.52 -13.28 -7.35
N GLY A 167 -17.51 -12.40 -7.39
CA GLY A 167 -18.56 -12.25 -6.37
C GLY A 167 -18.09 -11.54 -5.10
N LYS A 168 -19.05 -11.06 -4.30
CA LYS A 168 -18.82 -10.18 -3.13
C LYS A 168 -17.94 -10.80 -2.05
N ARG A 169 -18.07 -12.11 -1.81
CA ARG A 169 -17.28 -12.83 -0.79
C ARG A 169 -15.78 -12.84 -1.16
N ASN A 170 -15.46 -13.15 -2.41
CA ASN A 170 -14.06 -13.20 -2.84
C ASN A 170 -13.44 -11.80 -2.94
N ALA A 171 -14.24 -10.76 -3.19
CA ALA A 171 -13.79 -9.37 -3.16
C ALA A 171 -13.32 -8.95 -1.75
N ILE A 172 -14.08 -9.28 -0.70
CA ILE A 172 -13.69 -8.99 0.69
C ILE A 172 -12.50 -9.86 1.10
N LEU A 173 -12.50 -11.14 0.75
CA LEU A 173 -11.38 -12.04 1.07
C LEU A 173 -10.08 -11.58 0.40
N GLY A 174 -10.14 -11.14 -0.87
CA GLY A 174 -8.98 -10.59 -1.57
C GLY A 174 -8.43 -9.33 -0.91
N ALA A 175 -9.29 -8.40 -0.50
CA ALA A 175 -8.88 -7.21 0.24
C ALA A 175 -8.30 -7.56 1.62
N GLY A 176 -8.85 -8.56 2.30
CA GLY A 176 -8.35 -9.02 3.60
C GLY A 176 -7.04 -9.79 3.55
N LEU A 177 -6.78 -10.57 2.49
CA LEU A 177 -5.53 -11.31 2.32
C LEU A 177 -4.33 -10.40 2.02
N LEU A 178 -4.61 -9.20 1.50
CA LEU A 178 -3.61 -8.19 1.15
C LEU A 178 -3.47 -7.10 2.22
N GLY A 179 -4.19 -7.19 3.34
CA GLY A 179 -3.95 -6.36 4.52
C GLY A 179 -3.18 -7.15 5.56
#